data_AF-A4A326-F1
#
_entry.id   AF-A4A326-F1
#
_cell.length_a   1.000
_cell.length_b   1.000
_cell.length_c   1.000
_cell.angle_alpha   90.00
_cell.angle_beta   90.00
_cell.angle_gamma   90.00
#
_symmetry.space_group_name_H-M   'P 1'
#
loop_
_entity.id
_entity.type
_entity.pdbx_description
1 polymer ?
#
loop_
_entity_poly.entity_id
_entity_poly.type
_entity_poly.pdbx_seq_one_letter_code
_entity_poly.pdbx_strand_id
1 'polypeptide(L)' 'MILGVLISLGWIHPSRAEEEVDFGADIRPLLSNNCYACHGPDEEHRSGGFRLDLEGSAYGEADSGEHPIVPG' A
#
# COMPACT_ATOMS: atom_id res chain seq x y z
N MET A 1 -46.92 21.86 26.84
CA MET A 1 -46.91 22.12 25.39
C MET A 1 -45.55 22.74 25.08
N ILE A 2 -44.53 22.12 24.51
CA ILE A 2 -44.26 20.81 23.92
C ILE A 2 -42.76 20.59 24.22
N LEU A 3 -42.40 19.44 24.78
CA LEU A 3 -41.02 19.09 25.13
C LEU A 3 -40.23 18.85 23.83
N GLY A 4 -39.30 19.75 23.50
CA GLY A 4 -38.46 19.66 22.31
C GLY A 4 -37.37 18.61 22.48
N VAL A 5 -37.69 17.36 22.15
CA VAL A 5 -36.71 16.29 22.00
C VAL A 5 -35.94 16.53 20.71
N LEU A 6 -34.78 17.18 20.81
CA LEU A 6 -33.76 17.17 19.77
C LEU A 6 -33.21 15.75 19.69
N ILE A 7 -33.82 14.92 18.84
CA ILE A 7 -33.36 13.59 18.49
C ILE A 7 -31.95 13.76 17.91
N SER A 8 -30.93 13.41 18.69
CA SER A 8 -29.60 13.14 18.17
C SER A 8 -29.74 12.01 17.16
N LEU A 9 -29.82 12.36 15.88
CA LEU A 9 -29.69 11.43 14.78
C LEU A 9 -28.29 10.81 14.92
N GLY A 10 -28.24 9.65 15.57
CA GLY A 10 -27.07 8.81 15.64
C GLY A 10 -26.66 8.51 14.21
N TRP A 11 -25.46 8.96 13.83
CA TRP A 11 -24.87 8.67 12.54
C TRP A 11 -24.65 7.17 12.45
N ILE A 12 -25.53 6.49 11.73
CA ILE A 12 -25.30 5.11 11.30
C ILE A 12 -24.12 5.19 10.34
N HIS A 13 -22.92 4.93 10.85
CA HIS A 13 -21.77 4.70 10.00
C HIS A 13 -21.96 3.32 9.37
N PRO A 14 -22.19 3.22 8.06
CA PRO A 14 -22.16 1.91 7.42
C PRO A 14 -20.80 1.29 7.71
N SER A 15 -20.80 0.05 8.22
CA SER A 15 -19.59 -0.75 8.30
C SER A 15 -19.12 -0.98 6.87
N ARG A 16 -18.02 -0.32 6.47
CA ARG A 16 -17.38 -0.57 5.18
C ARG A 16 -16.93 -2.02 5.19
N ALA A 17 -17.48 -2.83 4.28
CA ALA A 17 -16.90 -4.14 3.99
C ALA A 17 -15.44 -3.92 3.61
N GLU A 18 -14.54 -4.80 4.07
CA GLU A 18 -13.12 -4.72 3.68
C GLU A 18 -13.06 -4.77 2.16
N GLU A 19 -12.72 -3.62 1.57
CA GLU A 19 -12.58 -3.47 0.13
C GLU A 19 -11.33 -4.24 -0.27
N GLU A 20 -11.45 -5.09 -1.28
CA GLU A 20 -10.32 -5.89 -1.77
C GLU A 20 -9.23 -4.94 -2.25
N VAL A 21 -8.00 -5.18 -1.79
CA VAL A 21 -6.85 -4.32 -2.13
C VAL A 21 -6.48 -4.56 -3.59
N ASP A 22 -6.53 -3.51 -4.41
CA ASP A 22 -6.06 -3.56 -5.79
C ASP A 22 -4.61 -3.08 -5.86
N PHE A 23 -3.70 -3.96 -6.29
CA PHE A 23 -2.28 -3.62 -6.37
C PHE A 23 -2.02 -2.39 -7.26
N GLY A 24 -2.76 -2.24 -8.36
CA GLY A 24 -2.54 -1.17 -9.33
C GLY A 24 -3.01 0.20 -8.84
N ALA A 25 -4.16 0.25 -8.17
CA ALA A 25 -4.79 1.47 -7.66
C ALA A 25 -4.29 1.85 -6.26
N ASP A 26 -4.02 0.88 -5.39
CA ASP A 26 -3.73 1.13 -3.99
C ASP A 26 -2.22 1.03 -3.67
N ILE A 27 -1.52 0.03 -4.19
CA ILE A 27 -0.13 -0.27 -3.79
C ILE A 27 0.90 0.40 -4.71
N ARG A 28 0.72 0.30 -6.02
CA ARG A 28 1.66 0.82 -7.01
C ARG A 28 1.91 2.32 -6.88
N PRO A 29 0.94 3.20 -6.57
CA PRO A 29 1.21 4.61 -6.31
C PRO A 29 2.12 4.82 -5.09
N LEU A 30 1.97 3.99 -4.05
CA LEU A 30 2.82 4.06 -2.85
C LEU A 30 4.27 3.72 -3.21
N LEU A 31 4.49 2.63 -3.96
CA LEU A 31 5.82 2.23 -4.40
C LEU A 31 6.44 3.23 -5.37
N SER A 32 5.66 3.79 -6.29
CA SER A 32 6.12 4.80 -7.24
C SER A 32 6.57 6.08 -6.56
N ASN A 33 5.86 6.52 -5.52
CA ASN A 33 6.16 7.76 -4.83
C ASN A 33 7.32 7.64 -3.84
N ASN A 34 7.52 6.46 -3.25
CA ASN A 34 8.43 6.30 -2.12
C ASN A 34 9.62 5.37 -2.38
N CYS A 35 9.57 4.49 -3.39
CA CYS A 35 10.52 3.38 -3.49
C CYS A 35 11.19 3.26 -4.87
N TYR A 36 10.46 3.46 -5.96
CA TYR A 36 10.99 3.22 -7.32
C TYR A 36 12.13 4.14 -7.73
N ALA A 37 12.31 5.29 -7.06
CA ALA A 37 13.47 6.14 -7.29
C ALA A 37 14.80 5.40 -7.05
N CYS A 38 14.85 4.51 -6.06
CA CYS A 38 16.07 3.77 -5.69
C CYS A 38 15.98 2.25 -5.93
N HIS A 39 14.76 1.70 -6.07
CA HIS A 39 14.51 0.27 -6.24
C HIS A 39 13.57 -0.01 -7.43
N GLY A 40 13.64 0.82 -8.46
CA GLY A 40 12.78 0.72 -9.66
C GLY A 40 13.58 0.47 -10.95
N PRO A 41 13.01 0.82 -12.11
CA PRO A 41 13.57 0.47 -13.41
C PRO A 41 14.83 1.26 -13.79
N ASP A 42 15.06 2.42 -13.17
CA ASP A 42 16.25 3.23 -13.42
C ASP A 42 17.50 2.51 -12.90
N GLU A 43 18.44 2.17 -13.80
CA GLU A 43 19.66 1.46 -13.46
C GLU A 43 20.70 2.35 -12.77
N GLU A 44 20.77 3.63 -13.11
CA GLU A 44 21.79 4.54 -12.57
C GLU A 44 21.56 4.86 -11.09
N HIS A 45 20.29 4.87 -10.68
CA HIS A 45 19.88 5.16 -9.30
C HIS A 45 19.52 3.90 -8.49
N ARG A 46 19.63 2.71 -9.07
CA ARG A 46 19.24 1.46 -8.40
C ARG A 46 20.19 1.11 -7.26
N SER A 47 19.64 0.59 -6.17
CA SER A 47 20.39 0.18 -4.99
C SER A 47 19.82 -1.10 -4.36
N GLY A 48 20.62 -1.79 -3.54
CA GLY A 48 20.20 -2.94 -2.73
C GLY A 48 20.00 -4.26 -3.48
N GLY A 49 20.29 -4.32 -4.78
CA GLY A 49 20.29 -5.58 -5.54
C GLY A 49 18.92 -6.09 -5.99
N PHE A 50 17.84 -5.32 -5.76
CA PHE A 50 16.48 -5.72 -6.14
C PHE A 50 15.68 -4.60 -6.81
N ARG A 51 14.54 -5.00 -7.37
CA ARG A 51 13.55 -4.18 -8.06
C ARG A 51 12.16 -4.48 -7.53
N LEU A 52 11.46 -3.45 -7.08
CA LEU A 52 10.08 -3.56 -6.59
C LEU A 52 9.06 -3.51 -7.73
N ASP A 53 9.45 -3.04 -8.92
CA ASP A 53 8.58 -3.01 -10.09
C ASP A 53 8.49 -4.37 -10.81
N LEU A 54 9.36 -5.32 -10.47
CA LEU A 54 9.36 -6.69 -10.98
C LEU A 54 9.06 -7.67 -9.87
N GLU A 55 7.97 -8.41 -10.00
CA GLU A 55 7.50 -9.38 -9.00
C GLU A 55 8.60 -10.37 -8.55
N GLY A 56 9.28 -11.01 -9.51
CA GLY A 56 10.33 -11.99 -9.19
C GLY A 56 11.53 -11.38 -8.46
N SER A 57 11.81 -10.08 -8.65
CA SER A 57 12.87 -9.40 -7.91
C SER A 57 12.40 -8.90 -6.55
N ALA A 58 11.12 -8.50 -6.42
CA ALA A 58 10.54 -8.03 -5.17
C ALA A 58 10.46 -9.14 -4.11
N TYR A 59 10.25 -10.39 -4.52
CA TYR A 59 10.31 -11.57 -3.65
C TYR A 59 11.70 -12.22 -3.56
N GLY A 60 12.67 -11.71 -4.32
CA GLY A 60 14.04 -12.22 -4.34
C GLY A 60 14.84 -11.84 -3.10
N GLU A 61 16.10 -12.28 -3.03
CA GLU A 61 17.05 -11.86 -1.99
C GLU A 61 17.71 -10.53 -2.42
N ALA A 62 17.79 -9.58 -1.49
CA ALA A 62 18.52 -8.33 -1.64
C ALA A 62 20.02 -8.53 -1.35
N ASP A 63 20.85 -7.54 -1.64
CA ASP A 63 22.29 -7.56 -1.32
C ASP A 63 22.56 -7.72 0.20
N SER A 64 21.57 -7.43 1.06
CA SER A 64 21.68 -7.64 2.51
C SER A 64 21.50 -9.10 2.95
N GLY A 65 21.04 -9.98 2.06
CA GLY A 65 20.63 -11.35 2.38
C GLY A 65 19.18 -11.47 2.87
N GLU A 66 18.40 -10.39 2.85
CA GLU A 66 16.98 -10.39 3.23
C GLU A 66 16.05 -10.27 2.02
N HIS A 67 14.79 -10.64 2.20
CA HIS A 67 13.75 -10.49 1.17
C HIS A 67 13.02 -9.16 1.31
N PRO A 68 12.95 -8.32 0.26
CA PRO A 68 12.20 -7.06 0.31
C PRO A 68 10.72 -7.27 0.63
N ILE A 69 10.11 -8.33 0.08
CA ILE A 69 8.73 -8.73 0.35
C ILE A 69 8.70 -10.24 0.60
N VAL A 70 8.02 -10.64 1.69
CA VAL A 70 7.73 -12.03 2.02
C VAL A 70 6.20 -12.22 1.96
N PRO A 71 5.66 -13.10 1.08
CA PRO A 71 4.23 -13.38 1.03
C PRO A 71 3.72 -14.01 2.34
N GLY A 72 2.54 -13.60 2.80
CA GLY A 72 1.92 -14.09 4.04
C GLY A 72 0.51 -13.58 4.25
#